data_AF-A0A2K4ZD06-F1
#
_entry.id   AF-A0A2K4ZD06-F1
#
_cell.length_a   1.000
_cell.length_b   1.000
_cell.length_c   1.000
_cell.angle_alpha   90.00
_cell.angle_beta   90.00
_cell.angle_gamma   90.00
#
_symmetry.space_group_name_H-M   'P 1'
#
loop_
_entity.id
_entity.type
_entity.pdbx_description
1 polymer ?
#
loop_
_entity_poly.entity_id
_entity_poly.type
_entity_poly.pdbx_seq_one_letter_code
_entity_poly.pdbx_strand_id
1 'polypeptide(L)'
;MQKEKIKISFAFILKNISYMIRYSYSNCRMRVIGIFIIALFSGINAANVTLFYKYAIESFERENPLLFLLITIMVYLLIHLFNVTVSNIFTNVKFPIWDLKIKNGLSKILYDKYISIDLSDINNADFYNRYVRALNEADQRAVLILNTLQYFLSNLFSVLGIVSVVAILNPILILFSIIPVISSTFINMKITKKDLIMKWL
;
A
#
# COMPACT_ATOMS: atom_id res chain seq x y z
N MET A 1 -16.38 8.68 -32.82
CA MET A 1 -16.44 9.28 -31.47
C MET A 1 -15.02 9.51 -30.96
N GLN A 2 -14.48 10.71 -31.14
CA GLN A 2 -13.18 11.10 -30.60
C GLN A 2 -13.28 11.13 -29.07
N LYS A 3 -12.62 10.19 -28.38
CA LYS A 3 -12.39 10.31 -26.94
C LYS A 3 -11.32 11.38 -26.74
N GLU A 4 -11.74 12.61 -26.44
CA GLU A 4 -10.85 13.63 -25.89
C GLU A 4 -10.10 13.01 -24.70
N LYS A 5 -8.77 12.92 -24.82
CA LYS A 5 -7.90 12.59 -23.69
C LYS A 5 -7.99 13.76 -22.72
N ILE A 6 -8.93 13.70 -21.79
CA ILE A 6 -8.93 14.59 -20.62
C ILE A 6 -7.56 14.40 -19.97
N LYS A 7 -6.66 15.38 -20.12
CA LYS A 7 -5.41 15.46 -19.37
C LYS A 7 -5.79 15.76 -17.92
N ILE A 8 -6.15 14.72 -17.19
CA ILE A 8 -6.43 14.83 -15.77
C ILE A 8 -5.14 15.29 -15.09
N SER A 9 -5.17 16.50 -14.50
CA SER A 9 -4.01 17.07 -13.81
C SER A 9 -3.65 16.25 -12.58
N PHE A 10 -2.35 16.05 -12.34
CA PHE A 10 -1.85 15.30 -11.18
C PHE A 10 -2.33 15.88 -9.84
N ALA A 11 -2.42 17.22 -9.75
CA ALA A 11 -2.94 17.91 -8.57
C ALA A 11 -4.41 17.55 -8.28
N PHE A 12 -5.22 17.33 -9.33
CA PHE A 12 -6.61 16.92 -9.18
C PHE A 12 -6.73 15.49 -8.64
N ILE A 13 -5.86 14.58 -9.11
CA ILE A 13 -5.80 13.19 -8.62
C ILE A 13 -5.43 13.17 -7.13
N LEU A 14 -4.38 13.92 -6.75
CA LEU A 14 -3.96 14.04 -5.35
C LEU A 14 -5.05 14.61 -4.46
N LYS A 15 -5.80 15.62 -4.93
CA LYS A 15 -6.92 16.20 -4.19
C LYS A 15 -8.02 15.16 -3.94
N ASN A 16 -8.34 14.32 -4.93
CA ASN A 16 -9.35 13.27 -4.80
C ASN A 16 -8.90 12.17 -3.84
N ILE A 17 -7.63 11.75 -3.91
CA ILE A 17 -7.05 10.79 -2.96
C ILE A 17 -7.10 11.35 -1.54
N SER A 18 -6.68 12.61 -1.36
CA SER A 18 -6.71 13.29 -0.05
C SER A 18 -8.14 13.39 0.50
N TYR A 19 -9.12 13.71 -0.34
CA TYR A 19 -10.52 13.71 0.04
C TYR A 19 -10.99 12.33 0.53
N MET A 20 -10.66 11.26 -0.21
CA MET A 20 -11.02 9.89 0.18
C MET A 20 -10.34 9.43 1.48
N ILE A 21 -9.09 9.83 1.71
CA ILE A 21 -8.38 9.55 2.96
C ILE A 21 -9.04 10.29 4.13
N ARG A 22 -9.37 11.58 3.97
CA ARG A 22 -10.09 12.38 4.98
C ARG A 22 -11.47 11.79 5.30
N TYR A 23 -12.19 11.37 4.27
CA TYR A 23 -13.48 10.70 4.41
C TYR A 23 -13.37 9.39 5.20
N SER A 24 -12.37 8.57 4.85
CA SER A 24 -12.08 7.30 5.53
C SER A 24 -11.67 7.53 6.98
N TYR A 25 -10.90 8.58 7.26
CA TYR A 25 -10.51 8.97 8.61
C TYR A 25 -11.72 9.37 9.47
N SER A 26 -12.67 10.13 8.90
CA SER A 26 -13.89 10.53 9.61
C SER A 26 -14.74 9.33 10.03
N ASN A 27 -14.88 8.33 9.16
CA ASN A 27 -15.69 7.12 9.42
C ASN A 27 -14.96 6.05 10.25
N CYS A 28 -13.66 5.84 10.00
CA CYS A 28 -12.86 4.83 10.68
C CYS A 28 -11.38 5.28 10.83
N ARG A 29 -11.10 6.04 11.90
CA ARG A 29 -9.74 6.47 12.27
C ARG A 29 -8.76 5.31 12.43
N MET A 30 -9.23 4.19 13.00
CA MET A 30 -8.41 3.00 13.25
C MET A 30 -7.82 2.40 11.98
N ARG A 31 -8.52 2.49 10.84
CA ARG A 31 -8.02 2.02 9.55
C ARG A 31 -6.80 2.81 9.09
N VAL A 32 -6.90 4.14 9.12
CA VAL A 32 -5.82 5.02 8.68
C VAL A 32 -4.62 4.91 9.60
N ILE A 33 -4.83 4.89 10.92
CA ILE A 33 -3.76 4.72 11.91
C ILE A 33 -3.08 3.35 11.75
N GLY A 34 -3.87 2.28 11.53
CA GLY A 34 -3.34 0.93 11.31
C GLY A 34 -2.42 0.84 10.09
N ILE A 35 -2.66 1.64 9.04
CA ILE A 35 -1.76 1.72 7.89
C ILE A 35 -0.36 2.20 8.31
N PHE A 36 -0.28 3.27 9.09
CA PHE A 36 1.01 3.79 9.58
C PHE A 36 1.72 2.81 10.49
N ILE A 37 0.98 2.12 11.37
CA ILE A 37 1.54 1.09 12.26
C ILE A 37 2.17 -0.03 11.45
N ILE A 38 1.46 -0.60 10.48
CA ILE A 38 2.00 -1.67 9.62
C ILE A 38 3.19 -1.17 8.81
N ALA A 39 3.13 0.06 8.30
CA ALA A 39 4.24 0.63 7.54
C ALA A 39 5.52 0.72 8.39
N LEU A 40 5.42 1.13 9.66
CA LEU A 40 6.54 1.14 10.60
C LEU A 40 7.08 -0.27 10.87
N PHE A 41 6.21 -1.24 11.13
CA PHE A 41 6.61 -2.64 11.30
C PHE A 41 7.32 -3.20 10.05
N SER A 42 6.86 -2.81 8.85
CA SER A 42 7.53 -3.17 7.60
C SER A 42 8.97 -2.64 7.55
N GLY A 43 9.18 -1.39 7.98
CA GLY A 43 10.51 -0.80 8.13
C GLY A 43 11.42 -1.56 9.09
N ILE A 44 10.89 -1.89 10.27
CA ILE A 44 11.61 -2.66 11.30
C ILE A 44 11.97 -4.06 10.78
N ASN A 45 11.03 -4.74 10.14
CA ASN A 45 11.27 -6.06 9.56
C ASN A 45 12.33 -6.02 8.46
N ALA A 46 12.30 -5.00 7.59
CA ALA A 46 13.31 -4.83 6.54
C ALA A 46 14.71 -4.61 7.14
N ALA A 47 14.84 -3.76 8.17
CA ALA A 47 16.07 -3.57 8.90
C ALA A 47 16.56 -4.86 9.59
N ASN A 48 15.64 -5.63 10.21
CA ASN A 48 15.95 -6.91 10.84
C ASN A 48 16.51 -7.92 9.83
N VAL A 49 15.92 -8.01 8.63
CA VAL A 49 16.43 -8.87 7.53
C VAL A 49 17.84 -8.44 7.12
N THR A 50 18.09 -7.14 6.96
CA THR A 50 19.44 -6.63 6.60
C THR A 50 20.48 -6.94 7.68
N LEU A 51 20.14 -6.73 8.96
CA LEU A 51 21.01 -7.06 10.09
C LEU A 51 21.28 -8.56 10.20
N PHE A 52 20.28 -9.40 9.94
CA PHE A 52 20.45 -10.85 9.90
C PHE A 52 21.53 -11.26 8.91
N TYR A 53 21.50 -10.76 7.67
CA TYR A 53 22.54 -11.08 6.68
C TYR A 53 23.93 -10.64 7.13
N LYS A 54 24.04 -9.46 7.73
CA LYS A 54 25.32 -8.96 8.28
C LYS A 54 25.87 -9.92 9.34
N TYR A 55 25.09 -10.21 10.38
CA TYR A 55 25.55 -11.06 11.48
C TYR A 55 25.73 -12.52 11.07
N ALA A 56 24.96 -13.01 10.09
CA ALA A 56 25.16 -14.32 9.52
C ALA A 56 26.53 -14.43 8.82
N ILE A 57 26.98 -13.40 8.10
CA ILE A 57 28.31 -13.38 7.47
C ILE A 57 29.41 -13.29 8.54
N GLU A 58 29.28 -12.37 9.52
CA GLU A 58 30.26 -12.22 10.62
C GLU A 58 30.39 -13.49 11.48
N SER A 59 29.39 -14.37 11.46
CA SER A 59 29.46 -15.64 12.19
C SER A 59 30.60 -16.53 11.71
N PHE A 60 30.93 -16.50 10.42
CA PHE A 60 31.96 -17.35 9.82
C PHE A 60 33.38 -16.96 10.21
N GLU A 61 33.58 -15.71 10.66
CA GLU A 61 34.90 -15.18 11.05
C GLU A 61 35.22 -15.44 12.54
N ARG A 62 34.23 -15.91 13.33
CA ARG A 62 34.41 -16.16 14.76
C ARG A 62 34.89 -17.57 15.06
N GLU A 63 35.56 -17.73 16.20
CA GLU A 63 36.07 -19.02 16.68
C GLU A 63 34.97 -20.08 16.88
N ASN A 64 33.74 -19.65 17.20
CA ASN A 64 32.57 -20.51 17.37
C ASN A 64 31.46 -20.15 16.38
N PRO A 65 31.59 -20.51 15.08
CA PRO A 65 30.72 -20.01 14.04
C PRO A 65 29.29 -20.53 14.16
N LEU A 66 29.13 -21.82 14.51
CA LEU A 66 27.83 -22.49 14.58
C LEU A 66 26.92 -21.92 15.68
N LEU A 67 27.48 -21.71 16.89
CA LEU A 67 26.70 -21.20 18.02
C LEU A 67 26.22 -19.77 17.76
N PHE A 68 27.09 -18.91 17.24
CA PHE A 68 26.73 -17.52 16.94
C PHE A 68 25.71 -17.42 15.81
N LEU A 69 25.86 -18.23 14.75
CA LEU A 69 24.88 -18.32 13.67
C LEU A 69 23.51 -18.79 14.17
N LEU A 70 23.47 -19.80 15.04
CA LEU A 70 22.22 -20.33 15.61
C LEU A 70 21.50 -19.28 16.46
N ILE A 71 22.22 -18.54 17.30
CA ILE A 71 21.66 -17.42 18.08
C ILE A 71 21.09 -16.34 17.15
N THR A 72 21.84 -15.98 16.10
CA THR A 72 21.43 -14.98 15.12
C THR A 72 20.13 -15.38 14.39
N ILE A 73 20.02 -16.64 13.98
CA ILE A 73 18.81 -17.20 13.36
C ILE A 73 17.64 -17.15 14.34
N MET A 74 17.85 -17.54 15.60
CA MET A 74 16.81 -17.56 16.63
C MET A 74 16.23 -16.16 16.87
N VAL A 75 17.09 -15.15 17.01
CA VAL A 75 16.68 -13.74 17.18
C VAL A 75 15.93 -13.24 15.95
N TYR A 76 16.45 -13.51 14.75
CA TYR A 76 15.77 -13.16 13.49
C TYR A 76 14.36 -13.76 13.41
N LEU A 77 14.23 -15.06 13.68
CA LEU A 77 12.96 -15.77 13.60
C LEU A 77 11.94 -15.22 14.60
N LEU A 78 12.34 -14.93 15.83
CA LEU A 78 11.45 -14.37 16.85
C LEU A 78 10.87 -13.01 16.40
N ILE A 79 11.72 -12.11 15.93
CA ILE A 79 11.29 -10.78 15.46
C ILE A 79 10.44 -10.91 14.18
N HIS A 80 10.83 -11.81 13.27
CA HIS A 80 10.12 -12.01 12.01
C HIS A 80 8.72 -12.61 12.24
N LEU A 81 8.61 -13.64 13.08
CA LEU A 81 7.34 -14.25 13.46
C LEU A 81 6.40 -13.21 14.07
N PHE A 82 6.90 -12.40 15.02
CA PHE A 82 6.11 -11.34 15.61
C PHE A 82 5.58 -10.36 14.56
N ASN A 83 6.44 -9.89 13.65
CA ASN A 83 6.04 -8.99 12.56
C ASN A 83 4.99 -9.62 11.64
N VAL A 84 5.17 -10.87 11.24
CA VAL A 84 4.24 -11.59 10.37
C VAL A 84 2.89 -11.77 11.06
N THR A 85 2.87 -12.15 12.33
CA THR A 85 1.62 -12.31 13.10
C THR A 85 0.86 -10.99 13.20
N VAL A 86 1.53 -9.89 13.58
CA VAL A 86 0.90 -8.57 13.67
C VAL A 86 0.37 -8.13 12.30
N SER A 87 1.19 -8.23 11.26
CA SER A 87 0.79 -7.84 9.90
C SER A 87 -0.44 -8.64 9.44
N ASN A 88 -0.43 -9.96 9.64
CA ASN A 88 -1.51 -10.85 9.25
C ASN A 88 -2.84 -10.53 9.98
N ILE A 89 -2.79 -10.29 11.29
CA ILE A 89 -3.99 -9.91 12.07
C ILE A 89 -4.59 -8.61 11.53
N PHE A 90 -3.75 -7.62 11.23
CA PHE A 90 -4.27 -6.36 10.71
C PHE A 90 -4.81 -6.49 9.29
N THR A 91 -4.08 -7.12 8.37
CA THR A 91 -4.44 -7.18 6.95
C THR A 91 -5.62 -8.11 6.68
N ASN A 92 -5.70 -9.26 7.36
CA ASN A 92 -6.71 -10.27 7.08
C ASN A 92 -7.91 -10.25 8.03
N VAL A 93 -7.79 -9.65 9.22
CA VAL A 93 -8.90 -9.59 10.19
C VAL A 93 -9.41 -8.17 10.38
N LYS A 94 -8.55 -7.22 10.76
CA LYS A 94 -9.00 -5.86 11.15
C LYS A 94 -9.37 -4.99 9.95
N PHE A 95 -8.54 -4.98 8.90
CA PHE A 95 -8.76 -4.15 7.72
C PHE A 95 -10.05 -4.48 6.98
N PRO A 96 -10.44 -5.75 6.74
CA PRO A 96 -11.71 -6.06 6.08
C PRO A 96 -12.92 -5.51 6.86
N ILE A 97 -12.91 -5.61 8.19
CA ILE A 97 -13.99 -5.10 9.05
C ILE A 97 -14.09 -3.58 8.94
N TRP A 98 -12.95 -2.88 8.96
CA TRP A 98 -12.93 -1.41 8.86
C TRP A 98 -13.25 -0.91 7.46
N ASP A 99 -12.82 -1.64 6.43
CA ASP A 99 -13.12 -1.36 5.04
C ASP A 99 -14.64 -1.47 4.81
N LEU A 100 -15.31 -2.50 5.35
CA LEU A 100 -16.78 -2.61 5.33
C LEU A 100 -17.47 -1.40 5.97
N LYS A 101 -16.93 -0.86 7.08
CA LYS A 101 -17.50 0.33 7.72
C LYS A 101 -17.39 1.57 6.82
N ILE A 102 -16.26 1.76 6.16
CA ILE A 102 -16.03 2.89 5.23
C ILE A 102 -16.96 2.78 4.02
N LYS A 103 -17.05 1.57 3.47
CA LYS A 103 -17.95 1.20 2.37
C LYS A 103 -19.41 1.52 2.69
N ASN A 104 -19.92 1.01 3.82
CA ASN A 104 -21.30 1.27 4.25
C ASN A 104 -21.58 2.75 4.45
N GLY A 105 -20.64 3.51 5.02
CA GLY A 105 -20.77 4.97 5.14
C GLY A 105 -20.91 5.65 3.78
N LEU A 106 -20.10 5.25 2.80
CA LEU A 106 -20.12 5.82 1.46
C LEU A 106 -21.42 5.47 0.70
N SER A 107 -21.86 4.22 0.82
CA SER A 107 -23.15 3.77 0.28
C SER A 107 -24.32 4.56 0.88
N LYS A 108 -24.28 4.86 2.19
CA LYS A 108 -25.30 5.67 2.86
C LYS A 108 -25.39 7.08 2.27
N ILE A 109 -24.27 7.75 2.04
CA ILE A 109 -24.25 9.10 1.44
C ILE A 109 -24.87 9.10 0.04
N LEU A 110 -24.54 8.09 -0.77
CA LEU A 110 -25.11 7.95 -2.11
C LEU A 110 -26.62 7.67 -2.06
N TYR A 111 -27.05 6.85 -1.10
CA TYR A 111 -28.45 6.55 -0.87
C TYR A 111 -29.26 7.78 -0.40
N ASP A 112 -28.74 8.54 0.55
CA ASP A 112 -29.37 9.78 1.02
C ASP A 112 -29.49 10.81 -0.13
N LYS A 113 -28.50 10.84 -1.03
CA LYS A 113 -28.55 11.65 -2.24
C LYS A 113 -29.60 11.14 -3.25
N TYR A 114 -29.75 9.83 -3.39
CA TYR A 114 -30.77 9.22 -4.25
C TYR A 114 -32.19 9.58 -3.80
N ILE A 115 -32.47 9.55 -2.49
CA ILE A 115 -33.79 9.94 -1.96
C ILE A 115 -34.12 11.42 -2.19
N SER A 116 -33.10 12.28 -2.28
CA SER A 116 -33.29 13.73 -2.49
C SER A 116 -33.66 14.15 -3.92
N ILE A 117 -33.84 13.19 -4.84
CA ILE A 117 -34.10 13.43 -6.26
C ILE A 117 -35.58 13.29 -6.55
N ASP A 118 -36.10 14.12 -7.45
CA ASP A 118 -37.52 14.11 -7.82
C ASP A 118 -37.94 12.78 -8.46
N LEU A 119 -39.16 12.35 -8.14
CA LEU A 119 -39.74 11.07 -8.61
C LEU A 119 -39.78 10.94 -10.14
N SER A 120 -39.88 12.06 -10.87
CA SER A 120 -39.87 12.09 -12.33
C SER A 120 -38.54 11.62 -12.92
N ASP A 121 -37.42 11.91 -12.25
CA ASP A 121 -36.08 11.53 -12.70
C ASP A 121 -35.67 10.12 -12.24
N ILE A 122 -36.26 9.62 -11.15
CA ILE A 122 -36.01 8.26 -10.63
C ILE A 122 -36.51 7.17 -11.59
N ASN A 123 -37.63 7.42 -12.29
CA ASN A 123 -38.19 6.47 -13.26
C ASN A 123 -37.37 6.34 -14.55
N ASN A 124 -36.30 7.13 -14.70
CA ASN A 124 -35.40 7.04 -15.84
C ASN A 124 -34.38 5.89 -15.65
N ALA A 125 -34.43 4.88 -16.53
CA ALA A 125 -33.52 3.74 -16.50
C ALA A 125 -32.04 4.13 -16.62
N ASP A 126 -31.72 5.21 -17.36
CA ASP A 126 -30.35 5.71 -17.47
C ASP A 126 -29.86 6.32 -16.16
N PHE A 127 -30.74 6.99 -15.41
CA PHE A 127 -30.40 7.53 -14.11
C PHE A 127 -30.10 6.41 -13.12
N TYR A 128 -30.97 5.41 -13.02
CA TYR A 128 -30.76 4.24 -12.15
C TYR A 128 -29.45 3.51 -12.47
N ASN A 129 -29.17 3.25 -13.75
CA ASN A 129 -27.95 2.58 -14.17
C ASN A 129 -26.69 3.40 -13.78
N ARG A 130 -26.72 4.72 -13.98
CA ARG A 130 -25.63 5.62 -13.55
C ARG A 130 -25.45 5.60 -12.03
N TYR A 131 -26.53 5.58 -11.26
CA TYR A 131 -26.49 5.52 -9.80
C TYR A 131 -25.86 4.21 -9.30
N VAL A 132 -26.34 3.05 -9.76
CA VAL A 132 -25.80 1.74 -9.36
C VAL A 132 -24.32 1.62 -9.74
N ARG A 133 -23.95 2.12 -10.93
CA ARG A 133 -22.55 2.16 -11.36
C ARG A 133 -21.70 3.05 -10.45
N ALA A 134 -22.18 4.25 -10.11
CA ALA A 134 -21.48 5.16 -9.21
C ALA A 134 -21.30 4.54 -7.82
N LEU A 135 -22.32 3.86 -7.30
CA LEU A 135 -22.27 3.14 -6.03
C LEU A 135 -21.21 2.03 -6.04
N ASN A 136 -21.21 1.17 -7.06
CA ASN A 136 -20.24 0.10 -7.20
C ASN A 136 -18.80 0.63 -7.39
N GLU A 137 -18.61 1.66 -8.21
CA GLU A 137 -17.30 2.26 -8.41
C GLU A 137 -16.78 2.96 -7.15
N ALA A 138 -17.65 3.65 -6.40
CA ALA A 138 -17.30 4.32 -5.15
C ALA A 138 -16.85 3.32 -4.08
N ASP A 139 -17.58 2.21 -3.93
CA ASP A 139 -17.31 1.14 -2.97
C ASP A 139 -15.92 0.52 -3.14
N GLN A 140 -15.57 0.18 -4.39
CA GLN A 140 -14.28 -0.45 -4.70
C GLN A 140 -13.12 0.54 -4.67
N ARG A 141 -13.31 1.75 -5.21
CA ARG A 141 -12.23 2.75 -5.31
C ARG A 141 -11.75 3.23 -3.95
N ALA A 142 -12.65 3.38 -2.97
CA ALA A 142 -12.30 3.82 -1.62
C ALA A 142 -11.26 2.90 -0.97
N VAL A 143 -11.54 1.59 -0.96
CA VAL A 143 -10.65 0.59 -0.38
C VAL A 143 -9.37 0.45 -1.18
N LEU A 144 -9.44 0.51 -2.51
CA LEU A 144 -8.27 0.44 -3.37
C LEU A 144 -7.28 1.58 -3.09
N ILE A 145 -7.76 2.81 -2.88
CA ILE A 145 -6.92 3.95 -2.51
C ILE A 145 -6.20 3.70 -1.17
N LEU A 146 -6.91 3.21 -0.15
CA LEU A 146 -6.33 2.93 1.16
C LEU A 146 -5.29 1.81 1.12
N ASN A 147 -5.57 0.74 0.38
CA ASN A 147 -4.62 -0.36 0.19
C ASN A 147 -3.38 0.12 -0.57
N THR A 148 -3.56 0.93 -1.61
CA THR A 148 -2.44 1.50 -2.38
C THR A 148 -1.57 2.38 -1.49
N LEU A 149 -2.19 3.23 -0.65
CA LEU A 149 -1.48 4.05 0.33
C LEU A 149 -0.70 3.19 1.33
N GLN A 150 -1.29 2.10 1.79
CA GLN A 150 -0.63 1.15 2.70
C GLN A 150 0.60 0.52 2.06
N TYR A 151 0.48 -0.01 0.85
CA TYR A 151 1.62 -0.60 0.13
C TYR A 151 2.72 0.44 -0.10
N PHE A 152 2.33 1.65 -0.53
CA PHE A 152 3.27 2.74 -0.76
C PHE A 152 4.04 3.09 0.51
N LEU A 153 3.35 3.32 1.64
CA LEU A 153 3.98 3.65 2.90
C LEU A 153 4.85 2.50 3.42
N SER A 154 4.35 1.26 3.38
CA SER A 154 5.12 0.09 3.87
C SER A 154 6.41 -0.08 3.08
N ASN A 155 6.36 0.08 1.75
CA ASN A 155 7.55 0.04 0.90
C ASN A 155 8.50 1.20 1.21
N LEU A 156 7.97 2.42 1.38
CA LEU A 156 8.77 3.60 1.73
C LEU A 156 9.54 3.37 3.03
N PHE A 157 8.85 2.95 4.10
CA PHE A 157 9.48 2.66 5.39
C PHE A 157 10.43 1.47 5.33
N SER A 158 10.16 0.46 4.51
CA SER A 158 11.08 -0.67 4.28
C SER A 158 12.38 -0.20 3.64
N VAL A 159 12.30 0.63 2.61
CA VAL A 159 13.47 1.23 1.96
C VAL A 159 14.25 2.08 2.96
N LEU A 160 13.57 2.92 3.75
CA LEU A 160 14.22 3.71 4.80
C LEU A 160 14.91 2.83 5.85
N GLY A 161 14.26 1.73 6.26
CA GLY A 161 14.85 0.75 7.19
C GLY A 161 16.14 0.15 6.65
N ILE A 162 16.12 -0.34 5.41
CA ILE A 162 17.31 -0.90 4.74
C ILE A 162 18.40 0.16 4.62
N VAL A 163 18.07 1.34 4.09
CA VAL A 163 19.02 2.45 3.90
C VAL A 163 19.63 2.88 5.22
N SER A 164 18.86 2.94 6.31
CA SER A 164 19.37 3.32 7.63
C SER A 164 20.42 2.34 8.15
N VAL A 165 20.18 1.02 8.02
CA VAL A 165 21.13 0.00 8.41
C VAL A 165 22.38 0.06 7.52
N VAL A 166 22.20 0.12 6.20
CA VAL A 166 23.31 0.16 5.25
C VAL A 166 24.16 1.42 5.43
N ALA A 167 23.57 2.58 5.71
CA ALA A 167 24.29 3.82 5.96
C ALA A 167 25.20 3.73 7.19
N ILE A 168 24.77 3.03 8.25
CA ILE A 168 25.59 2.82 9.46
C ILE A 168 26.74 1.86 9.18
N LEU A 169 26.53 0.84 8.33
CA LEU A 169 27.53 -0.19 8.03
C LEU A 169 28.57 0.29 7.01
N ASN A 170 28.11 0.68 5.83
CA ASN A 170 28.97 1.19 4.77
C ASN A 170 28.13 2.03 3.78
N PRO A 171 28.18 3.38 3.87
CA PRO A 171 27.45 4.28 2.99
C PRO A 171 27.71 4.08 1.49
N ILE A 172 28.89 3.56 1.12
CA ILE A 172 29.26 3.36 -0.29
C ILE A 172 28.35 2.32 -0.95
N LEU A 173 27.83 1.35 -0.21
CA LEU A 173 26.88 0.35 -0.71
C LEU A 173 25.55 0.96 -1.20
N ILE A 174 25.18 2.15 -0.71
CA ILE A 174 24.00 2.87 -1.17
C ILE A 174 24.20 3.32 -2.62
N LEU A 175 25.41 3.78 -2.98
CA LEU A 175 25.73 4.20 -4.35
C LEU A 175 25.56 3.03 -5.33
N PHE A 176 26.01 1.84 -4.95
CA PHE A 176 25.83 0.62 -5.75
C PHE A 176 24.35 0.23 -5.90
N SER A 177 23.52 0.52 -4.90
CA SER A 177 22.08 0.22 -4.92
C SER A 177 21.29 1.10 -5.89
N ILE A 178 21.83 2.24 -6.33
CA ILE A 178 21.16 3.14 -7.29
C ILE A 178 21.06 2.51 -8.69
N ILE A 179 22.08 1.75 -9.09
CA ILE A 179 22.15 1.12 -10.42
C ILE A 179 20.94 0.19 -10.67
N PRO A 180 20.65 -0.82 -9.83
CA PRO A 180 19.50 -1.70 -10.04
C PRO A 180 18.16 -0.96 -9.91
N VAL A 181 18.07 0.07 -9.07
CA VAL A 181 16.84 0.89 -8.95
C VAL A 181 16.54 1.60 -10.28
N ILE A 182 17.54 2.23 -10.90
CA ILE A 182 17.38 2.87 -12.21
C ILE A 182 17.00 1.80 -13.25
N SER A 183 17.72 0.69 -13.34
CA SER A 183 17.39 -0.38 -14.30
C SER A 183 15.96 -0.90 -14.13
N SER A 184 15.52 -1.13 -12.89
CA SER A 184 14.18 -1.64 -12.60
C SER A 184 13.07 -0.66 -13.02
N THR A 185 13.24 0.64 -12.79
CA THR A 185 12.24 1.65 -13.17
C THR A 185 12.12 1.78 -14.69
N PHE A 186 13.24 1.75 -15.41
CA PHE A 186 13.26 1.75 -16.88
C PHE A 186 12.56 0.50 -17.47
N ILE A 187 12.80 -0.68 -16.89
CA ILE A 187 12.15 -1.92 -17.33
C ILE A 187 10.64 -1.84 -17.07
N ASN A 188 10.22 -1.45 -15.87
CA ASN A 188 8.82 -1.34 -15.49
C ASN A 188 8.07 -0.36 -16.41
N MET A 189 8.68 0.79 -16.75
CA MET A 189 8.09 1.74 -17.70
C MET A 189 7.86 1.15 -19.09
N LYS A 190 8.76 0.28 -19.57
CA LYS A 190 8.59 -0.40 -20.86
C LYS A 190 7.46 -1.43 -20.81
N ILE A 191 7.38 -2.21 -19.73
CA ILE A 191 6.33 -3.22 -19.54
C ILE A 191 4.96 -2.55 -19.50
N THR A 192 4.77 -1.51 -18.68
CA THR A 192 3.49 -0.81 -18.57
C THR A 192 3.03 -0.21 -19.90
N LYS A 193 3.96 0.30 -20.71
CA LYS A 193 3.62 0.79 -22.07
C LYS A 193 3.14 -0.35 -22.97
N LYS A 194 3.75 -1.54 -22.90
CA LYS A 194 3.37 -2.70 -23.72
C LYS A 194 2.01 -3.26 -23.32
N ASP A 195 1.73 -3.36 -22.02
CA ASP A 195 0.42 -3.79 -21.51
C ASP A 195 -0.70 -2.85 -21.92
N LEU A 196 -0.43 -1.54 -21.89
CA LEU A 196 -1.39 -0.56 -22.40
C LEU A 196 -1.68 -0.80 -23.87
N ILE A 197 -0.66 -0.99 -24.72
CA ILE A 197 -0.84 -1.23 -26.16
C ILE A 197 -1.60 -2.54 -26.42
N MET A 198 -1.29 -3.62 -25.68
CA MET A 198 -1.93 -4.93 -25.86
C MET A 198 -3.40 -4.93 -25.43
N LYS A 199 -3.81 -4.08 -24.48
CA LYS A 199 -5.21 -3.92 -24.07
C LYS A 199 -6.08 -3.18 -25.11
N TRP A 200 -5.47 -2.61 -26.15
CA TRP A 200 -6.14 -1.89 -27.24
C TRP A 200 -6.03 -2.59 -28.61
N LEU A 201 -5.38 -3.76 -28.68
CA LEU A 201 -5.37 -4.68 -29.83
C LEU A 201 -6.37 -5.81 -29.57
#